data_AF-A0A822XQG6-F1
#
_entry.id   AF-A0A822XQG6-F1
#
_cell.length_a   1.000
_cell.length_b   1.000
_cell.length_c   1.000
_cell.angle_alpha   90.00
_cell.angle_beta   90.00
_cell.angle_gamma   90.00
#
_symmetry.space_group_name_H-M   'P 1'
#
loop_
_entity.id
_entity.type
_entity.pdbx_description
1 polymer ?
#
loop_
_entity_poly.entity_id
_entity_poly.type
_entity_poly.pdbx_seq_one_letter_code
_entity_poly.pdbx_strand_id
1 'polypeptide(L)'
;MDEKVECKCLPSFDFIDRNQQTLGCVRKFSAESCGIQSQNIEYEMFALDRTTWEVDPYVVLWTITTEEDCKKACLEDCSYEAVVFNQECRKQKLPLRYGRRNLDESTMVYIKVGRGSERNGTKTRKNNEKTF
;
A
#
# COMPACT_ATOMS: atom_id res chain seq x y z
N MET A 1 -31.96 -1.11 2.24
CA MET A 1 -31.11 -2.21 2.71
C MET A 1 -29.69 -1.66 2.83
N ASP A 2 -29.06 -1.72 3.99
CA ASP A 2 -27.65 -1.37 4.14
C ASP A 2 -26.82 -2.44 3.41
N GLU A 3 -26.31 -2.08 2.23
CA GLU A 3 -25.28 -2.88 1.58
C GLU A 3 -24.05 -2.86 2.48
N LYS A 4 -23.68 -4.01 3.04
CA LYS A 4 -22.54 -4.12 3.95
C LYS A 4 -21.26 -3.91 3.12
N VAL A 5 -20.79 -2.66 3.06
CA VAL A 5 -19.53 -2.32 2.40
C VAL A 5 -18.38 -2.95 3.19
N GLU A 6 -17.72 -3.93 2.60
CA GLU A 6 -16.57 -4.59 3.21
C GLU A 6 -15.30 -3.75 2.99
N CYS A 7 -14.78 -3.14 4.05
CA CYS A 7 -13.49 -2.46 4.00
C CYS A 7 -12.37 -3.49 4.05
N LYS A 8 -11.39 -3.39 3.14
CA LYS A 8 -10.20 -4.24 3.09
C LYS A 8 -8.94 -3.39 3.01
N CYS A 9 -7.89 -3.81 3.69
CA CYS A 9 -6.58 -3.20 3.53
C CYS A 9 -5.91 -3.65 2.24
N LEU A 10 -5.09 -2.76 1.67
CA LEU A 10 -4.25 -3.08 0.53
C LEU A 10 -3.14 -4.07 0.95
N PRO A 11 -2.56 -4.82 0.00
CA PRO A 11 -1.38 -5.63 0.26
C PRO A 11 -0.26 -4.79 0.91
N SER A 12 0.46 -5.37 1.88
CA SER A 12 1.44 -4.64 2.73
C SER A 12 0.85 -3.68 3.77
N PHE A 13 -0.48 -3.58 3.89
CA PHE A 13 -1.15 -2.81 4.94
C PHE A 13 -1.95 -3.71 5.88
N ASP A 14 -2.08 -3.30 7.13
CA ASP A 14 -2.95 -3.92 8.14
C ASP A 14 -3.86 -2.87 8.77
N PHE A 15 -5.02 -3.30 9.26
CA PHE A 15 -5.93 -2.42 9.97
C PHE A 15 -5.24 -1.81 11.19
N ILE A 16 -5.48 -0.51 11.42
CA ILE A 16 -5.08 0.14 12.66
C ILE A 16 -5.75 -0.55 13.85
N ASP A 17 -7.04 -0.85 13.71
CA ASP A 17 -7.83 -1.66 14.64
C ASP A 17 -8.78 -2.55 13.83
N ARG A 18 -8.67 -3.87 14.01
CA ARG A 18 -9.53 -4.84 13.30
C ARG A 18 -11.00 -4.73 13.73
N ASN A 19 -11.27 -4.21 14.93
CA ASN A 19 -12.63 -3.98 15.43
C ASN A 19 -13.22 -2.65 14.91
N GLN A 20 -12.37 -1.74 14.41
CA GLN A 20 -12.77 -0.43 13.90
C GLN A 20 -12.15 -0.20 12.51
N GLN A 21 -12.66 -0.92 11.52
CA GLN A 21 -12.14 -0.90 10.14
C GLN A 21 -12.16 0.50 9.49
N THR A 22 -13.00 1.41 9.99
CA THR A 22 -13.11 2.81 9.55
C THR A 22 -11.90 3.67 9.92
N LEU A 23 -11.07 3.24 10.88
CA LEU A 23 -9.80 3.92 11.20
C LEU A 23 -8.78 3.78 10.05
N GLY A 24 -9.00 2.84 9.13
CA GLY A 24 -8.15 2.62 7.97
C GLY A 24 -6.99 1.66 8.27
N CYS A 25 -5.94 1.78 7.46
CA CYS A 25 -4.84 0.84 7.44
C CYS A 25 -3.48 1.54 7.54
N VAL A 26 -2.52 0.86 8.16
CA VAL A 26 -1.12 1.28 8.28
C VAL A 26 -0.23 0.28 7.57
N ARG A 27 0.95 0.74 7.11
CA ARG A 27 1.94 -0.15 6.52
C ARG A 27 2.40 -1.19 7.55
N LYS A 28 2.58 -2.43 7.10
CA LYS A 28 3.23 -3.49 7.88
C LYS A 28 4.72 -3.22 8.11
N PHE A 29 5.35 -2.43 7.23
CA PHE A 29 6.78 -2.10 7.27
C PHE A 29 6.98 -0.58 7.32
N SER A 30 8.01 -0.10 8.05
CA SER A 30 8.28 1.33 8.14
C SER A 30 8.82 1.88 6.81
N ALA A 31 8.34 3.04 6.39
CA ALA A 31 8.85 3.74 5.21
C ALA A 31 10.33 4.13 5.32
N GLU A 32 10.87 4.13 6.55
CA GLU A 32 12.28 4.36 6.86
C GLU A 32 13.22 3.35 6.17
N SER A 33 12.73 2.18 5.74
CA SER A 33 13.54 1.25 4.95
C SER A 33 13.66 1.63 3.47
N CYS A 34 12.88 2.58 2.98
CA CYS A 34 12.96 3.00 1.59
C CYS A 34 14.16 3.94 1.41
N GLY A 35 15.16 3.49 0.66
CA GLY A 35 16.40 4.24 0.41
C GLY A 35 17.55 3.92 1.36
N ILE A 36 17.28 3.31 2.53
CA ILE A 36 18.31 2.58 3.25
C ILE A 36 18.47 1.26 2.50
N GLN A 37 19.69 0.88 2.11
CA GLN A 37 20.03 -0.51 1.76
C GLN A 37 19.85 -1.39 3.01
N SER A 38 18.64 -1.44 3.57
CA SER A 38 18.24 -2.50 4.46
C SER A 38 18.19 -3.71 3.56
N GLN A 39 19.27 -4.49 3.58
CA GLN A 39 19.59 -5.61 2.68
C GLN A 39 18.54 -6.74 2.64
N ASN A 40 17.33 -6.52 3.17
CA ASN A 40 16.32 -7.52 3.44
C ASN A 40 14.89 -7.11 3.04
N ILE A 41 14.67 -5.95 2.39
CA ILE A 41 13.33 -5.56 1.92
C ILE A 41 13.37 -5.31 0.41
N GLU A 42 12.81 -6.26 -0.33
CA GLU A 42 12.57 -6.14 -1.76
C GLU A 42 11.21 -5.46 -1.99
N TYR A 43 11.13 -4.50 -2.91
CA TYR A 43 9.85 -3.88 -3.27
C TYR A 43 9.36 -4.42 -4.60
N GLU A 44 8.09 -4.81 -4.66
CA GLU A 44 7.41 -5.22 -5.87
C GLU A 44 6.14 -4.39 -6.08
N MET A 45 5.68 -4.30 -7.33
CA MET A 45 4.40 -3.66 -7.65
C MET A 45 3.31 -4.72 -7.74
N PHE A 46 2.35 -4.66 -6.82
CA PHE A 46 1.18 -5.54 -6.82
C PHE A 46 0.04 -4.93 -7.61
N ALA A 47 -0.48 -5.69 -8.59
CA ALA A 47 -1.60 -5.25 -9.42
C ALA A 47 -2.94 -5.48 -8.70
N LEU A 48 -3.74 -4.43 -8.62
CA LEU A 48 -5.12 -4.46 -8.14
C LEU A 48 -6.04 -4.18 -9.30
N ASP A 49 -6.79 -5.21 -9.67
CA ASP A 49 -7.79 -5.15 -10.71
C ASP A 49 -9.03 -4.39 -10.26
N ARG A 50 -9.68 -3.73 -11.22
CA ARG A 50 -11.00 -3.11 -11.04
C ARG A 50 -11.04 -2.16 -9.86
N THR A 51 -9.93 -1.50 -9.58
CA THR A 51 -9.78 -0.63 -8.41
C THR A 51 -9.71 0.80 -8.91
N THR A 52 -10.53 1.65 -8.32
CA THR A 52 -10.62 3.07 -8.64
C THR A 52 -10.29 3.87 -7.40
N TRP A 53 -9.48 4.90 -7.60
CA TRP A 53 -9.19 5.90 -6.57
C TRP A 53 -9.96 7.15 -6.94
N GLU A 54 -10.62 7.79 -5.97
CA GLU A 54 -11.19 9.12 -6.21
C GLU A 54 -10.05 10.05 -6.65
N VAL A 55 -10.17 10.53 -7.88
CA VAL A 55 -9.05 10.91 -8.74
C VAL A 55 -8.48 12.27 -8.31
N ASP A 56 -7.54 12.25 -7.37
CA ASP A 56 -6.62 13.36 -7.12
C ASP A 56 -5.18 12.84 -7.17
N PRO A 57 -4.60 12.72 -8.38
CA PRO A 57 -3.24 12.25 -8.54
C PRO A 57 -2.29 13.30 -7.98
N TYR A 58 -1.42 12.90 -7.06
CA TYR A 58 -0.45 13.81 -6.47
C TYR A 58 0.52 14.38 -7.53
N VAL A 59 0.94 13.54 -8.49
CA VAL A 59 1.74 13.95 -9.66
C VAL A 59 1.30 13.17 -10.90
N VAL A 60 1.26 13.86 -12.04
CA VAL A 60 1.06 13.27 -13.37
C VAL A 60 2.37 13.38 -14.15
N LEU A 61 2.91 12.25 -14.60
CA LEU A 61 4.12 12.18 -15.41
C LEU A 61 3.77 11.90 -16.87
N TRP A 62 3.66 12.97 -17.65
CA TRP A 62 3.40 12.93 -19.08
C TRP A 62 4.56 12.36 -19.91
N THR A 63 5.78 12.38 -19.36
CA THR A 63 6.98 11.87 -20.03
C THR A 63 7.11 10.35 -19.96
N ILE A 64 6.34 9.69 -19.09
CA ILE A 64 6.33 8.24 -18.94
C ILE A 64 5.16 7.68 -19.74
N THR A 65 5.47 7.02 -20.85
CA THR A 65 4.48 6.52 -21.81
C THR A 65 4.26 5.01 -21.72
N THR A 66 4.95 4.31 -20.82
CA THR A 66 4.80 2.86 -20.62
C THR A 66 4.41 2.56 -19.18
N GLU A 67 3.67 1.47 -19.00
CA GLU A 67 3.25 1.01 -17.69
C GLU A 67 4.45 0.55 -16.85
N GLU A 68 5.42 -0.11 -17.49
CA GLU A 68 6.62 -0.66 -16.87
C GLU A 68 7.52 0.46 -16.31
N ASP A 69 7.72 1.54 -17.08
CA ASP A 69 8.50 2.68 -16.61
C ASP A 69 7.77 3.42 -15.48
N CYS A 70 6.42 3.48 -15.52
CA CYS A 70 5.62 4.05 -14.45
C CYS A 70 5.77 3.26 -13.14
N LYS A 71 5.71 1.93 -13.22
CA LYS A 71 5.97 1.02 -12.11
C LYS A 71 7.38 1.22 -11.55
N LYS A 72 8.39 1.25 -12.41
CA LYS A 72 9.79 1.44 -12.01
C LYS A 72 10.00 2.79 -11.31
N ALA A 73 9.45 3.87 -11.87
CA ALA A 73 9.52 5.20 -11.27
C ALA A 73 8.78 5.31 -9.92
N CYS A 74 7.87 4.40 -9.60
CA CYS A 74 7.27 4.28 -8.27
C CYS A 74 8.14 3.48 -7.30
N LEU A 75 8.83 2.45 -7.79
CA LEU A 75 9.74 1.64 -6.98
C LEU A 75 10.96 2.45 -6.52
N GLU A 76 11.49 3.30 -7.39
CA GLU A 76 12.67 4.14 -7.12
C GLU A 76 12.39 5.30 -6.17
N ASP A 77 11.17 5.84 -6.17
CA ASP A 77 10.81 6.98 -5.32
C ASP A 77 10.10 6.52 -4.04
N CYS A 78 10.63 6.94 -2.90
CA CYS A 78 10.09 6.60 -1.58
C CYS A 78 8.86 7.42 -1.17
N SER A 79 8.57 8.49 -1.90
CA SER A 79 7.44 9.37 -1.64
C SER A 79 6.12 8.80 -2.19
N TYR A 80 6.20 7.86 -3.13
CA TYR A 80 5.03 7.29 -3.80
C TYR A 80 4.77 5.86 -3.36
N GLU A 81 3.49 5.52 -3.31
CA GLU A 81 3.03 4.21 -2.85
C GLU A 81 2.15 3.49 -3.86
N ALA A 82 1.53 4.22 -4.78
CA ALA A 82 0.73 3.63 -5.83
C ALA A 82 0.89 4.39 -7.14
N VAL A 83 0.65 3.68 -8.24
CA VAL A 83 0.51 4.29 -9.56
C VAL A 83 -0.70 3.74 -10.29
N VAL A 84 -1.28 4.61 -11.11
CA VAL A 84 -2.31 4.25 -12.07
C VAL A 84 -1.79 4.64 -13.44
N PHE A 85 -1.84 3.73 -14.40
CA PHE A 85 -1.43 4.00 -15.76
C PHE A 85 -2.67 4.01 -16.67
N ASN A 86 -2.96 5.15 -17.27
CA ASN A 86 -4.03 5.29 -18.26
C ASN A 86 -3.62 6.35 -19.29
N GLN A 87 -2.83 5.93 -20.28
CA GLN A 87 -2.13 6.80 -21.26
C GLN A 87 -1.03 7.70 -20.65
N GLU A 88 -1.16 8.02 -19.36
CA GLU A 88 -0.22 8.77 -18.56
C GLU A 88 0.03 8.05 -17.22
N CYS A 89 1.20 8.29 -16.63
CA CYS A 89 1.55 7.75 -15.32
C CYS A 89 1.08 8.69 -14.20
N ARG A 90 0.07 8.26 -13.43
CA ARG A 90 -0.45 8.98 -12.26
C ARG A 90 0.12 8.38 -11.00
N LYS A 91 0.82 9.18 -10.20
CA LYS A 91 1.46 8.75 -8.95
C LYS A 91 0.64 9.19 -7.74
N GLN A 92 0.48 8.29 -6.77
CA GLN A 92 -0.23 8.54 -5.53
C GLN A 92 0.71 8.44 -4.33
N LYS A 93 0.55 9.38 -3.40
CA LYS A 93 1.24 9.41 -2.10
C LYS A 93 0.28 8.99 -0.98
N LEU A 94 0.83 8.51 0.14
CA LEU A 94 0.04 8.27 1.34
C LEU A 94 -0.48 9.58 1.97
N PRO A 95 -1.67 9.55 2.60
CA PRO A 95 -2.56 8.40 2.75
C PRO A 95 -3.36 8.11 1.47
N LEU A 96 -3.45 6.83 1.11
CA LEU A 96 -4.32 6.35 0.04
C LEU A 96 -5.77 6.39 0.57
N ARG A 97 -6.60 7.34 0.10
CA ARG A 97 -7.99 7.56 0.57
C ARG A 97 -9.05 7.38 -0.51
N TYR A 98 -10.20 6.81 -0.18
CA TYR A 98 -11.35 6.66 -1.10
C TYR A 98 -11.13 5.66 -2.24
N GLY A 99 -10.21 4.71 -2.07
CA GLY A 99 -10.08 3.56 -2.95
C GLY A 99 -11.30 2.65 -2.86
N ARG A 100 -11.89 2.31 -4.01
CA ARG A 100 -13.06 1.43 -4.13
C ARG A 100 -12.83 0.42 -5.24
N ARG A 101 -13.43 -0.77 -5.11
CA ARG A 101 -13.47 -1.74 -6.21
C ARG A 101 -14.71 -1.44 -7.05
N ASN A 102 -14.52 -1.13 -8.32
CA ASN A 102 -15.60 -0.92 -9.28
C ASN A 102 -15.54 -2.03 -10.34
N LEU A 103 -16.47 -2.98 -10.28
CA LEU A 103 -16.45 -4.17 -11.16
C LEU A 103 -16.69 -3.85 -12.63
N ASP A 104 -17.28 -2.69 -12.91
CA ASP A 104 -17.63 -2.22 -14.25
C ASP A 104 -16.46 -1.52 -14.96
N GLU A 105 -15.38 -1.21 -14.23
CA GLU A 105 -14.17 -0.61 -14.78
C GLU A 105 -13.02 -1.60 -14.91
N SER A 106 -12.28 -1.48 -16.00
CA SER A 106 -11.04 -2.24 -16.23
C SER A 106 -9.79 -1.53 -15.68
N THR A 107 -9.96 -0.58 -14.76
CA THR A 107 -8.86 0.23 -14.22
C THR A 107 -7.94 -0.64 -13.37
N MET A 108 -6.64 -0.60 -13.68
CA MET A 108 -5.60 -1.31 -12.95
C MET A 108 -4.79 -0.34 -12.10
N VAL A 109 -4.68 -0.62 -10.81
CA VAL A 109 -3.86 0.15 -9.88
C VAL A 109 -2.69 -0.70 -9.45
N TYR A 110 -1.50 -0.13 -9.41
CA TYR A 110 -0.31 -0.81 -8.95
C TYR A 110 0.11 -0.24 -7.60
N ILE A 111 0.16 -1.08 -6.57
CA ILE A 111 0.57 -0.70 -5.21
C ILE A 111 1.99 -1.20 -4.96
N LYS A 112 2.85 -0.35 -4.41
CA LYS A 112 4.18 -0.71 -3.95
C LYS A 112 4.07 -1.56 -2.68
N VAL A 113 4.63 -2.76 -2.71
CA VAL A 113 4.58 -3.73 -1.61
C VAL A 113 6.00 -4.09 -1.22
N GLY A 114 6.34 -3.95 0.06
CA GLY A 114 7.59 -4.48 0.60
C GLY A 114 7.45 -5.97 0.93
N ARG A 115 8.31 -6.80 0.33
CA ARG A 115 8.63 -8.17 0.76
C ARG A 115 9.88 -8.12 1.63
N GLY A 116 9.65 -7.79 2.91
CA GLY A 116 10.64 -7.96 3.96
C GLY A 116 10.31 -9.19 4.81
N SER A 117 11.32 -9.84 5.38
CA SER A 117 11.08 -10.74 6.51
C SER A 117 10.39 -9.91 7.58
N GLU A 118 9.21 -10.35 8.04
CA GLU A 118 8.56 -9.77 9.21
C GLU A 118 9.63 -9.59 10.30
N ARG A 119 9.82 -8.37 10.80
CA ARG A 119 10.47 -8.25 12.10
C ARG A 119 9.56 -9.03 13.02
N ASN A 120 10.03 -10.21 13.45
CA ASN A 120 9.48 -10.99 14.54
C ASN A 120 9.37 -10.08 15.77
N GLY A 121 8.29 -9.33 15.83
CA GLY A 121 7.94 -8.45 16.91
C GLY A 121 7.18 -9.28 17.93
N THR A 122 7.93 -9.78 18.90
CA THR A 122 7.56 -10.21 20.27
C THR A 122 8.07 -11.61 20.63
N LYS A 123 9.36 -11.70 21.01
CA LYS A 123 9.68 -12.55 22.16
C LYS A 123 9.13 -11.85 23.39
N THR A 124 7.88 -12.19 23.72
CA THR A 124 7.27 -11.91 25.03
C THR A 124 8.26 -12.31 26.12
N ARG A 125 8.85 -11.33 26.81
CA ARG A 125 9.46 -11.60 28.12
C ARG A 125 8.32 -12.08 29.01
N LYS A 126 8.27 -13.38 29.29
CA LYS A 126 7.48 -13.93 30.39
C LYS A 126 8.06 -13.34 31.68
N ASN A 127 7.52 -12.21 32.11
CA ASN A 127 7.61 -11.78 33.50
C ASN A 127 6.63 -12.67 34.28
N ASN A 128 7.15 -13.69 34.95
CA ASN A 128 6.43 -14.30 36.07
C ASN A 128 7.06 -13.71 37.34
N GLU A 129 6.45 -12.64 37.85
CA GLU A 129 6.70 -12.17 39.21
C GLU A 129 5.54 -12.60 40.12
N LYS A 130 5.87 -13.55 41.03
CA LYS A 130 5.40 -13.81 42.42
C LYS A 130 3.87 -13.96 42.65
N THR A 131 3.31 -14.62 43.66
CA THR A 131 3.63 -14.99 45.05
C THR A 131 2.59 -16.08 45.41
N PHE A 132 2.90 -17.14 46.16
CA PHE A 132 2.77 -17.29 47.62
C PHE A 132 3.52 -18.55 48.05
#